data_AF-A0A3Q1C393-F1
#
_entry.id   AF-A0A3Q1C393-F1
#
_cell.length_a   1.000
_cell.length_b   1.000
_cell.length_c   1.000
_cell.angle_alpha   90.00
_cell.angle_beta   90.00
_cell.angle_gamma   90.00
#
_symmetry.space_group_name_H-M   'P 1'
#
loop_
_entity.id
_entity.type
_entity.pdbx_description
1 polymer ?
#
loop_
_entity_poly.entity_id
_entity_poly.type
_entity_poly.pdbx_seq_one_letter_code
_entity_poly.pdbx_strand_id
1 'polypeptide(L)'
;MDALQKKFILDVVSGCIEHKKLLDVVISAFYDWNGKRLSRGEDSQFVIICYLTTFTLDDLGLQNFSNIVRSLDIKKMHTFLSFFFSNLTTWIQEKWSSIYDAAFVEKHWIGPLLRWRPEIDILMDQLAVKISQKNQFKKAPVKTTEPQEFSLSKPKPRPLPSPEIFLQHKICKPVPNSTYRPPKEMQIIEEIKEKNHQKAEEHLYEANTKQFRCVNPHKSEHTKRVMSQIEEDFESKLKFNSFHSSAAPSTNKTNSSPIKLNKAAILRREALVDRQVEEELQRLERLMRGDLEQNVLDQMDPSFLQCQTERRYLEGRITEEEIALARQRITERNKKAAQLKKEETAQLMQRYAEKRLQEEKALRDLVQQVIEGHKNSKTAKEKLQKLKQSIVKEVSEQSQELLRQALEEAQEELSRKFEIIREIHAIESVPHMRVKNFDNTETAGHDLLGEMSLVELKERLNLLREAQQREQDEKRRSILEEKQKEKQQLQERLETIDLHGRALARAAAIRKEERKAKLESIKKAVAQDETLLELRKKLEEKKQERQRLKQSESSKATTSKQTEAHTVCNTTRHHQRSLKEKSWEELEQSLARYIQKAS
;
A
#
# COMPACT_ATOMS: atom_id res chain seq x y z
N MET A 1 29.82 -8.21 33.93
CA MET A 1 30.79 -9.11 33.29
C MET A 1 31.91 -9.40 34.27
N ASP A 2 31.61 -10.30 35.21
CA ASP A 2 32.57 -10.79 36.20
C ASP A 2 33.72 -11.56 35.53
N ALA A 3 34.84 -11.70 36.23
CA ALA A 3 35.97 -12.51 35.77
C ALA A 3 35.54 -13.95 35.45
N LEU A 4 34.67 -14.54 36.26
CA LEU A 4 34.11 -15.88 36.06
C LEU A 4 33.26 -15.97 34.77
N GLN A 5 32.42 -14.97 34.51
CA GLN A 5 31.61 -14.90 33.28
C GLN A 5 32.49 -14.79 32.03
N LYS A 6 33.54 -13.95 32.09
CA LYS A 6 34.53 -13.82 31.00
C LYS A 6 35.27 -15.13 30.76
N LYS A 7 35.67 -15.83 31.83
CA LYS A 7 36.35 -17.13 31.71
C LYS A 7 35.44 -18.17 31.05
N PHE A 8 34.22 -18.35 31.55
CA PHE A 8 33.25 -19.29 30.95
C PHE A 8 33.00 -19.02 29.45
N ILE A 9 32.88 -17.75 29.04
CA ILE A 9 32.71 -17.40 27.62
C ILE A 9 33.96 -17.78 26.79
N LEU A 10 35.18 -17.59 27.33
CA LEU A 10 36.41 -18.00 26.66
C LEU A 10 36.52 -19.52 26.57
N ASP A 11 36.26 -20.24 27.68
CA ASP A 11 36.31 -21.71 27.77
C ASP A 11 35.30 -22.36 26.79
N VAL A 12 34.11 -21.76 26.61
CA VAL A 12 33.11 -22.19 25.61
C VAL A 12 33.57 -21.91 24.17
N VAL A 13 34.19 -20.75 23.91
CA VAL A 13 34.66 -20.38 22.56
C VAL A 13 35.88 -21.20 22.14
N SER A 14 36.81 -21.53 23.04
CA SER A 14 37.92 -22.43 22.73
C SER A 14 37.43 -23.84 22.44
N GLY A 15 36.52 -24.39 23.25
CA GLY A 15 35.90 -25.69 23.00
C GLY A 15 35.14 -25.77 21.67
N CYS A 16 34.46 -24.69 21.26
CA CYS A 16 33.84 -24.57 19.93
C CYS A 16 34.87 -24.62 18.78
N ILE A 17 36.10 -24.16 19.00
CA ILE A 17 37.19 -24.18 18.00
C ILE A 17 37.86 -25.57 17.98
N GLU A 18 38.13 -26.16 19.15
CA GLU A 18 38.74 -27.47 19.31
C GLU A 18 37.86 -28.59 18.72
N HIS A 19 36.57 -28.61 19.08
CA HIS A 19 35.61 -29.58 18.57
C HIS A 19 34.96 -29.17 17.24
N LYS A 20 35.46 -28.13 16.56
CA LYS A 20 34.84 -27.58 15.34
C LYS A 20 34.50 -28.64 14.28
N LYS A 21 35.39 -29.60 14.02
CA LYS A 21 35.17 -30.67 13.02
C LYS A 21 33.92 -31.53 13.31
N LEU A 22 33.57 -31.69 14.58
CA LEU A 22 32.41 -32.46 15.05
C LEU A 22 31.12 -31.63 14.97
N LEU A 23 31.21 -30.33 15.27
CA LEU A 23 30.09 -29.39 15.24
C LEU A 23 29.70 -29.02 13.79
N ASP A 24 30.68 -28.76 12.91
CA ASP A 24 30.48 -28.44 11.50
C ASP A 24 29.68 -29.54 10.77
N VAL A 25 29.86 -30.81 11.14
CA VAL A 25 29.09 -31.95 10.61
C VAL A 25 27.60 -31.85 10.94
N VAL A 26 27.26 -31.58 12.20
CA VAL A 26 25.85 -31.41 12.63
C VAL A 26 25.20 -30.21 11.93
N ILE A 27 25.95 -29.12 11.80
CA ILE A 27 25.44 -27.83 11.36
C ILE A 27 25.28 -27.75 9.84
N SER A 28 26.21 -28.35 9.08
CA SER A 28 26.05 -28.50 7.63
C SER A 28 24.79 -29.29 7.28
N ALA A 29 24.58 -30.47 7.89
CA ALA A 29 23.36 -31.25 7.69
C ALA A 29 22.08 -30.53 8.15
N PHE A 30 22.14 -29.76 9.24
CA PHE A 30 21.02 -28.93 9.69
C PHE A 30 20.63 -27.87 8.63
N TYR A 31 21.62 -27.25 7.99
CA TYR A 31 21.40 -26.28 6.91
C TYR A 31 20.97 -26.93 5.60
N ASP A 32 21.45 -28.13 5.25
CA ASP A 32 20.96 -28.84 4.06
C ASP A 32 19.48 -29.23 4.22
N TRP A 33 19.06 -29.63 5.42
CA TRP A 33 17.66 -29.95 5.72
C TRP A 33 16.75 -28.70 5.78
N ASN A 34 17.23 -27.59 6.36
CA ASN A 34 16.40 -26.41 6.67
C ASN A 34 16.71 -25.14 5.86
N GLY A 35 17.63 -25.19 4.88
CA GLY A 35 18.29 -24.04 4.23
C GLY A 35 17.42 -23.05 3.45
N LYS A 36 16.09 -23.22 3.43
CA LYS A 36 15.12 -22.25 2.91
C LYS A 36 14.54 -21.32 3.99
N ARG A 37 14.85 -21.54 5.28
CA ARG A 37 14.22 -20.83 6.42
C ARG A 37 15.22 -20.19 7.40
N LEU A 38 16.52 -20.37 7.21
CA LEU A 38 17.57 -19.95 8.15
C LEU A 38 18.63 -19.10 7.43
N SER A 39 19.30 -18.21 8.15
CA SER A 39 20.30 -17.29 7.61
C SER A 39 21.73 -17.76 7.95
N ARG A 40 22.63 -17.76 6.97
CA ARG A 40 24.06 -18.04 7.18
C ARG A 40 24.80 -17.03 8.10
N GLY A 41 24.12 -15.95 8.50
CA GLY A 41 24.62 -15.04 9.54
C GLY A 41 24.43 -15.59 10.97
N GLU A 42 23.75 -16.72 11.14
CA GLU A 42 23.35 -17.27 12.45
C GLU A 42 24.12 -18.55 12.81
N ASP A 43 25.01 -19.03 11.93
CA ASP A 43 25.81 -20.26 12.07
C ASP A 43 26.50 -20.35 13.43
N SER A 44 27.12 -19.26 13.88
CA SER A 44 27.82 -19.18 15.17
C SER A 44 26.91 -19.41 16.37
N GLN A 45 25.62 -19.07 16.29
CA GLN A 45 24.65 -19.36 17.35
C GLN A 45 24.37 -20.87 17.41
N PHE A 46 24.25 -21.54 16.26
CA PHE A 46 24.08 -22.98 16.20
C PHE A 46 25.36 -23.75 16.57
N VAL A 47 26.56 -23.24 16.26
CA VAL A 47 27.85 -23.77 16.77
C VAL A 47 27.86 -23.78 18.30
N ILE A 48 27.60 -22.62 18.92
CA ILE A 48 27.66 -22.46 20.37
C ILE A 48 26.56 -23.29 21.05
N ILE A 49 25.31 -23.27 20.56
CA ILE A 49 24.24 -24.09 21.14
C ILE A 49 24.50 -25.59 20.94
N CYS A 50 25.06 -26.02 19.81
CA CYS A 50 25.47 -27.42 19.63
C CYS A 50 26.52 -27.80 20.68
N TYR A 51 27.61 -27.05 20.79
CA TYR A 51 28.68 -27.29 21.78
C TYR A 51 28.14 -27.32 23.22
N LEU A 52 27.29 -26.35 23.59
CA LEU A 52 26.71 -26.28 24.92
C LEU A 52 25.78 -27.46 25.23
N THR A 53 25.11 -28.00 24.21
CA THR A 53 24.26 -29.20 24.32
C THR A 53 25.12 -30.47 24.44
N THR A 54 26.22 -30.58 23.69
CA THR A 54 27.02 -31.82 23.59
C THR A 54 28.08 -31.98 24.67
N PHE A 55 28.67 -30.89 25.16
CA PHE A 55 29.82 -30.95 26.08
C PHE A 55 29.55 -30.33 27.46
N THR A 56 28.70 -29.30 27.55
CA THR A 56 28.49 -28.58 28.83
C THR A 56 27.15 -28.85 29.50
N LEU A 57 26.28 -29.69 28.94
CA LEU A 57 24.90 -29.81 29.43
C LEU A 57 24.82 -30.37 30.87
N ASP A 58 25.73 -31.30 31.22
CA ASP A 58 25.87 -31.81 32.59
C ASP A 58 26.38 -30.72 33.56
N ASP A 59 27.42 -29.96 33.20
CA ASP A 59 28.02 -28.91 34.06
C ASP A 59 27.12 -27.66 34.22
N LEU A 60 26.47 -27.25 33.13
CA LEU A 60 25.64 -26.06 33.04
C LEU A 60 24.26 -26.29 33.68
N GLY A 61 23.74 -27.51 33.55
CA GLY A 61 22.42 -27.92 34.03
C GLY A 61 21.26 -27.38 33.20
N LEU A 62 20.19 -28.20 33.13
CA LEU A 62 18.99 -27.95 32.31
C LEU A 62 18.38 -26.55 32.50
N GLN A 63 18.36 -26.00 33.72
CA GLN A 63 17.72 -24.69 33.98
C GLN A 63 18.48 -23.53 33.32
N ASN A 64 19.82 -23.52 33.40
CA ASN A 64 20.62 -22.48 32.78
C ASN A 64 20.61 -22.63 31.25
N PHE A 65 20.73 -23.86 30.75
CA PHE A 65 20.54 -24.18 29.34
C PHE A 65 19.16 -23.72 28.82
N SER A 66 18.10 -23.99 29.56
CA SER A 66 16.73 -23.55 29.23
C SER A 66 16.62 -22.03 29.16
N ASN A 67 17.24 -21.30 30.08
CA ASN A 67 17.23 -19.84 30.07
C ASN A 67 17.99 -19.26 28.86
N ILE A 68 19.14 -19.85 28.49
CA ILE A 68 19.88 -19.49 27.27
C ILE A 68 19.00 -19.75 26.03
N VAL A 69 18.48 -20.97 25.85
CA VAL A 69 17.61 -21.36 24.73
C VAL A 69 16.35 -20.48 24.62
N ARG A 70 15.76 -20.07 25.75
CA ARG A 70 14.58 -19.18 25.80
C ARG A 70 14.89 -17.71 25.49
N SER A 71 16.14 -17.27 25.61
CA SER A 71 16.58 -15.91 25.26
C SER A 71 16.92 -15.72 23.79
N LEU A 72 17.19 -16.82 23.07
CA LEU A 72 17.35 -16.87 21.62
C LEU A 72 15.98 -17.01 20.92
N ASP A 73 15.98 -17.10 19.58
CA ASP A 73 14.73 -17.30 18.83
C ASP A 73 14.17 -18.71 19.07
N ILE A 74 13.17 -18.76 19.96
CA ILE A 74 12.33 -19.92 20.30
C ILE A 74 11.98 -20.79 19.08
N LYS A 75 11.62 -20.19 17.93
CA LYS A 75 11.24 -20.97 16.73
C LYS A 75 12.44 -21.68 16.09
N LYS A 76 13.61 -21.02 16.06
CA LYS A 76 14.85 -21.57 15.51
C LYS A 76 15.46 -22.60 16.44
N MET A 77 15.51 -22.31 17.74
CA MET A 77 16.04 -23.23 18.74
C MET A 77 15.21 -24.52 18.83
N HIS A 78 13.88 -24.43 18.83
CA HIS A 78 13.02 -25.61 18.72
C HIS A 78 13.32 -26.41 17.43
N THR A 79 13.47 -25.75 16.29
CA THR A 79 13.78 -26.44 15.02
C THR A 79 15.16 -27.14 15.07
N PHE A 80 16.17 -26.50 15.68
CA PHE A 80 17.51 -27.08 15.85
C PHE A 80 17.54 -28.25 16.83
N LEU A 81 16.98 -28.10 18.04
CA LEU A 81 16.97 -29.16 19.05
C LEU A 81 16.14 -30.37 18.60
N SER A 82 15.00 -30.13 17.93
CA SER A 82 14.22 -31.20 17.29
C SER A 82 15.04 -31.96 16.25
N PHE A 83 15.75 -31.27 15.36
CA PHE A 83 16.64 -31.89 14.38
C PHE A 83 17.77 -32.68 15.06
N PHE A 84 18.42 -32.09 16.06
CA PHE A 84 19.59 -32.66 16.72
C PHE A 84 19.24 -33.97 17.46
N PHE A 85 18.25 -33.95 18.36
CA PHE A 85 17.88 -35.14 19.13
C PHE A 85 17.16 -36.21 18.29
N SER A 86 16.52 -35.84 17.16
CA SER A 86 15.91 -36.83 16.25
C SER A 86 16.95 -37.58 15.40
N ASN A 87 18.09 -36.97 15.08
CA ASN A 87 19.13 -37.57 14.24
C ASN A 87 20.36 -38.07 15.05
N LEU A 88 20.31 -37.93 16.38
CA LEU A 88 21.41 -38.22 17.30
C LEU A 88 21.93 -39.66 17.15
N THR A 89 21.05 -40.66 17.32
CA THR A 89 21.38 -42.09 17.29
C THR A 89 21.35 -42.71 15.89
N THR A 90 21.23 -41.88 14.86
CA THR A 90 21.22 -42.34 13.46
C THR A 90 22.47 -41.80 12.76
N TRP A 91 22.31 -40.72 12.00
CA TRP A 91 23.36 -40.15 11.17
C TRP A 91 24.44 -39.42 11.99
N ILE A 92 24.07 -38.75 13.08
CA ILE A 92 25.04 -37.98 13.89
C ILE A 92 26.03 -38.94 14.57
N GLN A 93 25.55 -40.00 15.23
CA GLN A 93 26.40 -41.06 15.77
C GLN A 93 27.30 -41.68 14.69
N GLU A 94 26.75 -42.07 13.53
CA GLU A 94 27.53 -42.63 12.42
C GLU A 94 28.68 -41.71 11.97
N LYS A 95 28.42 -40.40 11.81
CA LYS A 95 29.46 -39.44 11.38
C LYS A 95 30.45 -39.09 12.48
N TRP A 96 30.05 -39.08 13.74
CA TRP A 96 30.99 -38.89 14.86
C TRP A 96 31.88 -40.12 15.04
N SER A 97 31.35 -41.33 14.90
CA SER A 97 32.10 -42.60 14.86
C SER A 97 32.99 -42.77 13.62
N SER A 98 32.87 -41.88 12.63
CA SER A 98 33.80 -41.78 11.49
C SER A 98 34.96 -40.80 11.75
N ILE A 99 34.97 -40.07 12.87
CA ILE A 99 36.00 -39.08 13.25
C ILE A 99 36.72 -39.52 14.53
N TYR A 100 36.00 -40.16 15.46
CA TYR A 100 36.49 -40.70 16.73
C TYR A 100 36.06 -42.16 16.87
N ASP A 101 36.72 -42.91 17.77
CA ASP A 101 36.36 -44.31 18.05
C ASP A 101 34.88 -44.45 18.45
N ALA A 102 34.21 -45.46 17.91
CA ALA A 102 32.77 -45.68 18.09
C ALA A 102 32.41 -45.92 19.57
N ALA A 103 33.21 -46.74 20.28
CA ALA A 103 32.97 -47.00 21.70
C ALA A 103 33.21 -45.76 22.57
N PHE A 104 34.14 -44.88 22.18
CA PHE A 104 34.33 -43.58 22.82
C PHE A 104 33.14 -42.64 22.60
N VAL A 105 32.68 -42.50 21.35
CA VAL A 105 31.54 -41.64 20.94
C VAL A 105 30.26 -42.05 21.65
N GLU A 106 29.94 -43.34 21.64
CA GLU A 106 28.72 -43.89 22.24
C GLU A 106 28.70 -43.66 23.75
N LYS A 107 29.82 -43.97 24.44
CA LYS A 107 29.92 -43.88 25.90
C LYS A 107 29.94 -42.45 26.42
N HIS A 108 30.66 -41.53 25.78
CA HIS A 108 30.93 -40.20 26.34
C HIS A 108 30.07 -39.08 25.76
N TRP A 109 29.47 -39.25 24.57
CA TRP A 109 28.63 -38.21 23.94
C TRP A 109 27.18 -38.66 23.74
N ILE A 110 26.96 -39.82 23.12
CA ILE A 110 25.59 -40.30 22.85
C ILE A 110 24.88 -40.70 24.16
N GLY A 111 25.56 -41.40 25.07
CA GLY A 111 25.02 -41.82 26.37
C GLY A 111 24.49 -40.65 27.22
N PRO A 112 25.31 -39.61 27.53
CA PRO A 112 24.85 -38.44 28.27
C PRO A 112 23.72 -37.66 27.57
N LEU A 113 23.78 -37.51 26.24
CA LEU A 113 22.72 -36.85 25.48
C LEU A 113 21.39 -37.63 25.51
N LEU A 114 21.45 -38.96 25.43
CA LEU A 114 20.26 -39.81 25.59
C LEU A 114 19.70 -39.77 27.01
N ARG A 115 20.54 -39.63 28.03
CA ARG A 115 20.11 -39.45 29.43
C ARG A 115 19.30 -38.16 29.62
N TRP A 116 19.73 -37.05 29.01
CA TRP A 116 19.04 -35.75 29.07
C TRP A 116 17.83 -35.60 28.14
N ARG A 117 17.55 -36.62 27.31
CA ARG A 117 16.50 -36.55 26.29
C ARG A 117 15.10 -36.24 26.87
N PRO A 118 14.58 -36.92 27.92
CA PRO A 118 13.21 -36.64 28.39
C PRO A 118 13.09 -35.24 29.00
N GLU A 119 14.13 -34.70 29.64
CA GLU A 119 14.16 -33.32 30.11
C GLU A 119 14.17 -32.30 28.97
N ILE A 120 14.88 -32.60 27.87
CA ILE A 120 14.89 -31.77 26.66
C ILE A 120 13.55 -31.87 25.91
N ASP A 121 12.91 -33.04 25.86
CA ASP A 121 11.58 -33.20 25.24
C ASP A 121 10.52 -32.39 26.02
N ILE A 122 10.58 -32.35 27.36
CA ILE A 122 9.74 -31.46 28.20
C ILE A 122 10.01 -29.97 27.91
N LEU A 123 11.28 -29.59 27.72
CA LEU A 123 11.66 -28.22 27.32
C LEU A 123 11.13 -27.88 25.92
N MET A 124 11.17 -28.84 25.00
CA MET A 124 10.69 -28.72 23.62
C MET A 124 9.18 -28.48 23.55
N ASP A 125 8.37 -29.24 24.31
CA ASP A 125 6.93 -29.00 24.43
C ASP A 125 6.62 -27.59 24.97
N GLN A 126 7.37 -27.12 25.97
CA GLN A 126 7.21 -25.75 26.49
C GLN A 126 7.55 -24.68 25.44
N LEU A 127 8.51 -24.93 24.54
CA LEU A 127 8.79 -24.05 23.40
C LEU A 127 7.65 -24.15 22.35
N ALA A 128 7.13 -25.34 22.04
CA ALA A 128 6.04 -25.55 21.10
C ALA A 128 4.73 -24.84 21.52
N VAL A 129 4.39 -24.90 22.81
CA VAL A 129 3.26 -24.15 23.39
C VAL A 129 3.48 -22.65 23.24
N LYS A 130 4.68 -22.12 23.56
CA LYS A 130 5.00 -20.69 23.39
C LYS A 130 5.01 -20.24 21.93
N ILE A 131 5.45 -21.09 21.00
CA ILE A 131 5.37 -20.83 19.54
C ILE A 131 3.92 -20.68 19.10
N SER A 132 3.05 -21.57 19.60
CA SER A 132 1.61 -21.57 19.31
C SER A 132 0.93 -20.31 19.87
N GLN A 133 1.19 -19.98 21.14
CA GLN A 133 0.69 -18.76 21.79
C GLN A 133 1.18 -17.48 21.09
N LYS A 134 2.45 -17.41 20.68
CA LYS A 134 3.00 -16.25 19.96
C LYS A 134 2.33 -16.01 18.60
N ASN A 135 1.80 -17.06 17.97
CA ASN A 135 0.98 -16.96 16.76
C ASN A 135 -0.51 -16.65 17.05
N GLN A 136 -0.98 -16.77 18.30
CA GLN A 136 -2.34 -16.43 18.70
C GLN A 136 -2.54 -14.95 19.05
N PHE A 137 -1.47 -14.14 19.13
CA PHE A 137 -1.55 -12.66 19.07
C PHE A 137 -1.94 -12.13 17.68
N LYS A 138 -2.96 -12.75 17.06
CA LYS A 138 -3.86 -12.01 16.17
C LYS A 138 -4.43 -10.86 17.00
N LYS A 139 -4.57 -9.67 16.42
CA LYS A 139 -5.34 -8.58 17.06
C LYS A 139 -6.67 -9.15 17.53
N ALA A 140 -7.05 -8.91 18.77
CA ALA A 140 -8.35 -9.33 19.29
C ALA A 140 -9.41 -8.92 18.26
N PRO A 141 -10.28 -9.84 17.79
CA PRO A 141 -11.19 -9.54 16.70
C PRO A 141 -12.07 -8.38 17.15
N VAL A 142 -11.91 -7.22 16.48
CA VAL A 142 -12.79 -6.08 16.68
C VAL A 142 -14.19 -6.60 16.43
N LYS A 143 -15.04 -6.60 17.46
CA LYS A 143 -16.40 -7.12 17.38
C LYS A 143 -17.11 -6.36 16.27
N THR A 144 -17.25 -6.98 15.10
CA THR A 144 -18.06 -6.45 14.03
C THR A 144 -19.47 -6.32 14.57
N THR A 145 -20.02 -5.11 14.56
CA THR A 145 -21.38 -4.86 15.01
C THR A 145 -22.33 -5.45 13.98
N GLU A 146 -22.68 -6.72 14.15
CA GLU A 146 -23.74 -7.37 13.39
C GLU A 146 -25.05 -6.59 13.63
N PRO A 147 -25.72 -6.10 12.57
CA PRO A 147 -27.00 -5.44 12.73
C PRO A 147 -28.03 -6.45 13.22
N GLN A 148 -28.40 -6.37 14.50
CA GLN A 148 -29.44 -7.23 15.05
C GLN A 148 -30.77 -6.84 14.38
N GLU A 149 -31.26 -7.71 13.49
CA GLU A 149 -32.53 -7.50 12.82
C GLU A 149 -33.65 -7.36 13.87
N PHE A 150 -34.40 -6.26 13.76
CA PHE A 150 -35.50 -6.00 14.68
C PHE A 150 -36.61 -7.00 14.42
N SER A 151 -37.08 -7.67 15.48
CA SER A 151 -38.17 -8.63 15.38
C SER A 151 -39.40 -7.98 14.74
N LEU A 152 -39.75 -8.39 13.52
CA LEU A 152 -40.94 -7.97 12.77
C LEU A 152 -42.22 -8.56 13.39
N SER A 153 -42.43 -8.30 14.68
CA SER A 153 -43.75 -8.41 15.30
C SER A 153 -44.71 -7.50 14.53
N LYS A 154 -45.81 -8.07 14.04
CA LYS A 154 -46.90 -7.27 13.46
C LYS A 154 -47.33 -6.27 14.54
N PRO A 155 -47.22 -4.94 14.31
CA PRO A 155 -47.52 -3.97 15.35
C PRO A 155 -48.96 -4.17 15.80
N LYS A 156 -49.20 -4.37 17.10
CA LYS A 156 -50.57 -4.33 17.65
C LYS A 156 -51.21 -3.03 17.16
N PRO A 157 -52.46 -3.05 16.68
CA PRO A 157 -53.13 -1.84 16.22
C PRO A 157 -53.10 -0.83 17.35
N ARG A 158 -52.44 0.30 17.09
CA ARG A 158 -52.24 1.36 18.08
C ARG A 158 -53.63 1.87 18.45
N PRO A 159 -54.06 1.83 19.73
CA PRO A 159 -55.31 2.47 20.11
C PRO A 159 -55.26 3.93 19.64
N LEU A 160 -56.35 4.41 19.05
CA LEU A 160 -56.45 5.84 18.76
C LEU A 160 -56.28 6.57 20.10
N PRO A 161 -55.37 7.56 20.21
CA PRO A 161 -55.23 8.30 21.44
C PRO A 161 -56.57 8.97 21.75
N SER A 162 -57.01 8.87 23.01
CA SER A 162 -58.12 9.70 23.50
C SER A 162 -57.82 11.15 23.12
N PRO A 163 -58.75 11.88 22.47
CA PRO A 163 -58.45 13.17 21.87
C PRO A 163 -57.83 14.11 22.91
N GLU A 164 -56.61 14.57 22.65
CA GLU A 164 -55.91 15.46 23.58
C GLU A 164 -56.72 16.73 23.77
N ILE A 165 -57.27 16.90 24.97
CA ILE A 165 -57.78 18.18 25.42
C ILE A 165 -56.56 19.09 25.50
N PHE A 166 -56.39 19.95 24.49
CA PHE A 166 -55.29 20.90 24.41
C PHE A 166 -55.33 21.88 25.59
N LEU A 167 -54.72 21.50 26.71
CA LEU A 167 -54.24 22.44 27.71
C LEU A 167 -53.31 23.39 26.97
N GLN A 168 -53.76 24.63 26.76
CA GLN A 168 -53.01 25.63 26.01
C GLN A 168 -51.63 25.83 26.67
N HIS A 169 -50.61 25.22 26.09
CA HIS A 169 -49.24 25.31 26.58
C HIS A 169 -48.86 26.80 26.59
N LYS A 170 -48.71 27.35 27.79
CA LYS A 170 -48.32 28.74 28.00
C LYS A 170 -47.03 28.97 27.24
N ILE A 171 -47.10 29.80 26.19
CA ILE A 171 -46.01 30.08 25.26
C ILE A 171 -44.70 30.21 26.05
N CYS A 172 -43.76 29.29 25.79
CA CYS A 172 -42.48 29.28 26.47
C CYS A 172 -41.86 30.68 26.34
N LYS A 173 -41.41 31.25 27.47
CA LYS A 173 -40.69 32.52 27.43
C LYS A 173 -39.53 32.38 26.44
N PRO A 174 -39.27 33.37 25.57
CA PRO A 174 -38.12 33.32 24.68
C PRO A 174 -36.85 33.09 25.52
N VAL A 175 -35.99 32.20 25.04
CA VAL A 175 -34.74 31.84 25.72
C VAL A 175 -33.93 33.14 25.95
N PRO A 176 -33.41 33.41 27.16
CA PRO A 176 -32.71 34.65 27.44
C PRO A 176 -31.58 34.93 26.44
N ASN A 177 -31.42 36.17 25.99
CA ASN A 177 -30.38 36.55 25.04
C ASN A 177 -28.95 36.28 25.55
N SER A 178 -28.75 36.00 26.84
CA SER A 178 -27.49 35.51 27.40
C SER A 178 -27.12 34.10 26.90
N THR A 179 -28.10 33.23 26.59
CA THR A 179 -27.83 31.88 26.04
C THR A 179 -27.25 31.92 24.63
N TYR A 180 -27.40 33.03 23.91
CA TYR A 180 -26.80 33.28 22.59
C TYR A 180 -25.53 34.14 22.65
N ARG A 181 -25.07 34.54 23.85
CA ARG A 181 -23.76 35.17 24.04
C ARG A 181 -22.75 34.08 24.42
N PRO A 182 -21.57 34.01 23.78
CA PRO A 182 -20.53 33.08 24.22
C PRO A 182 -20.10 33.42 25.65
N PRO A 183 -19.77 32.42 26.48
CA PRO A 183 -19.19 32.64 27.81
C PRO A 183 -17.89 33.45 27.74
N LYS A 184 -17.56 34.23 28.77
CA LYS A 184 -16.30 35.01 28.82
C LYS A 184 -15.07 34.11 28.74
N GLU A 185 -15.23 32.90 29.26
CA GLU A 185 -14.30 31.78 29.23
C GLU A 185 -13.88 31.43 27.79
N MET A 186 -14.74 31.59 26.79
CA MET A 186 -14.36 31.41 25.38
C MET A 186 -13.39 32.48 24.90
N GLN A 187 -13.63 33.74 25.26
CA GLN A 187 -12.75 34.88 24.90
C GLN A 187 -11.38 34.74 25.59
N ILE A 188 -11.37 34.27 26.85
CA ILE A 188 -10.13 33.95 27.58
C ILE A 188 -9.37 32.80 26.91
N ILE A 189 -10.07 31.75 26.45
CA ILE A 189 -9.47 30.64 25.70
C ILE A 189 -8.91 31.10 24.34
N GLU A 190 -9.56 32.06 23.68
CA GLU A 190 -9.09 32.66 22.43
C GLU A 190 -7.83 33.51 22.65
N GLU A 191 -7.81 34.40 23.66
CA GLU A 191 -6.60 35.11 24.08
C GLU A 191 -5.44 34.16 24.44
N ILE A 192 -5.72 33.05 25.14
CA ILE A 192 -4.70 32.05 25.49
C ILE A 192 -4.17 31.34 24.24
N LYS A 193 -5.03 31.04 23.25
CA LYS A 193 -4.58 30.48 21.96
C LYS A 193 -3.69 31.45 21.20
N GLU A 194 -4.05 32.74 21.13
CA GLU A 194 -3.24 33.76 20.46
C GLU A 194 -1.88 33.96 21.17
N LYS A 195 -1.88 34.08 22.50
CA LYS A 195 -0.64 34.19 23.29
C LYS A 195 0.23 32.94 23.21
N ASN A 196 -0.35 31.75 23.08
CA ASN A 196 0.39 30.52 22.85
C ASN A 196 0.91 30.40 21.40
N HIS A 197 0.17 30.92 20.41
CA HIS A 197 0.61 31.00 19.02
C HIS A 197 1.80 31.94 18.86
N GLN A 198 1.73 33.14 19.45
CA GLN A 198 2.83 34.11 19.48
C GLN A 198 4.08 33.50 20.12
N LYS A 199 3.96 32.86 21.30
CA LYS A 199 5.08 32.15 21.94
C LYS A 199 5.64 31.00 21.10
N ALA A 200 4.79 30.28 20.35
CA ALA A 200 5.25 29.23 19.45
C ALA A 200 6.03 29.80 18.25
N GLU A 201 5.64 30.98 17.74
CA GLU A 201 6.39 31.70 16.70
C GLU A 201 7.69 32.30 17.24
N GLU A 202 7.69 32.87 18.45
CA GLU A 202 8.89 33.33 19.16
C GLU A 202 9.89 32.19 19.37
N HIS A 203 9.45 31.03 19.89
CA HIS A 203 10.31 29.86 20.05
C HIS A 203 10.77 29.25 18.72
N LEU A 204 9.96 29.31 17.66
CA LEU A 204 10.36 28.88 16.31
C LEU A 204 11.43 29.83 15.73
N TYR A 205 11.29 31.14 15.93
CA TYR A 205 12.27 32.14 15.53
C TYR A 205 13.57 32.02 16.35
N GLU A 206 13.46 31.80 17.66
CA GLU A 206 14.57 31.53 18.57
C GLU A 206 15.32 30.24 18.19
N ALA A 207 14.60 29.16 17.88
CA ALA A 207 15.19 27.90 17.43
C ALA A 207 15.90 28.06 16.08
N ASN A 208 15.29 28.76 15.11
CA ASN A 208 15.89 29.02 13.80
C ASN A 208 17.11 29.94 13.87
N THR A 209 17.10 30.97 14.73
CA THR A 209 18.25 31.88 14.90
C THR A 209 19.41 31.24 15.69
N LYS A 210 19.11 30.31 16.61
CA LYS A 210 20.11 29.50 17.33
C LYS A 210 20.52 28.23 16.57
N GLN A 211 20.01 28.01 15.36
CA GLN A 211 20.25 26.77 14.61
C GLN A 211 21.68 26.71 14.03
N PHE A 212 22.41 25.63 14.32
CA PHE A 212 23.70 25.37 13.68
C PHE A 212 23.55 25.18 12.16
N ARG A 213 24.52 25.71 11.39
CA ARG A 213 24.51 25.74 9.92
C ARG A 213 24.35 24.36 9.24
N CYS A 214 24.69 23.28 9.93
CA CYS A 214 24.52 21.89 9.48
C CYS A 214 23.09 21.34 9.61
N VAL A 215 22.21 21.98 10.40
CA VAL A 215 20.83 21.53 10.64
C VAL A 215 19.83 22.33 9.78
N ASN A 216 20.23 23.48 9.24
CA ASN A 216 19.36 24.34 8.43
C ASN A 216 18.96 23.65 7.10
N PRO A 217 17.65 23.41 6.85
CA PRO A 217 17.17 22.69 5.67
C PRO A 217 17.23 23.52 4.38
N HIS A 218 17.51 24.82 4.45
CA HIS A 218 17.59 25.69 3.27
C HIS A 218 18.87 25.45 2.46
N LYS A 219 18.78 24.49 1.54
CA LYS A 219 19.76 24.23 0.47
C LYS A 219 20.10 25.52 -0.29
N SER A 220 21.36 25.64 -0.74
CA SER A 220 21.84 26.79 -1.51
C SER A 220 21.03 26.98 -2.81
N GLU A 221 21.02 28.19 -3.37
CA GLU A 221 20.34 28.43 -4.66
C GLU A 221 20.85 27.51 -5.77
N HIS A 222 22.16 27.27 -5.86
CA HIS A 222 22.72 26.34 -6.83
C HIS A 222 22.17 24.93 -6.62
N THR A 223 22.13 24.45 -5.38
CA THR A 223 21.55 23.14 -5.02
C THR A 223 20.06 23.06 -5.33
N LYS A 224 19.29 24.16 -5.12
CA LYS A 224 17.88 24.24 -5.49
C LYS A 224 17.69 24.14 -7.00
N ARG A 225 18.46 24.92 -7.78
CA ARG A 225 18.42 24.88 -9.27
C ARG A 225 18.78 23.49 -9.80
N VAL A 226 19.80 22.84 -9.23
CA VAL A 226 20.18 21.45 -9.59
C VAL A 226 19.08 20.45 -9.21
N MET A 227 18.39 20.64 -8.09
CA MET A 227 17.23 19.80 -7.74
C MET A 227 16.06 19.97 -8.71
N SER A 228 15.66 21.21 -9.01
CA SER A 228 14.59 21.46 -9.99
C SER A 228 14.96 20.95 -11.38
N GLN A 229 16.22 21.07 -11.79
CA GLN A 229 16.72 20.42 -13.00
C GLN A 229 16.57 18.90 -12.93
N ILE A 230 16.93 18.24 -11.83
CA ILE A 230 16.75 16.78 -11.66
C ILE A 230 15.25 16.39 -11.66
N GLU A 231 14.37 17.22 -11.09
CA GLU A 231 12.93 17.00 -11.08
C GLU A 231 12.33 17.16 -12.49
N GLU A 232 12.69 18.21 -13.24
CA GLU A 232 12.37 18.38 -14.66
C GLU A 232 12.94 17.22 -15.51
N ASP A 233 14.16 16.76 -15.22
CA ASP A 233 14.79 15.60 -15.86
C ASP A 233 14.06 14.29 -15.51
N PHE A 234 13.37 14.20 -14.38
CA PHE A 234 12.53 13.06 -14.00
C PHE A 234 11.15 13.15 -14.67
N GLU A 235 10.46 14.29 -14.60
CA GLU A 235 9.15 14.49 -15.23
C GLU A 235 9.20 14.36 -16.75
N SER A 236 10.27 14.85 -17.38
CA SER A 236 10.49 14.70 -18.82
C SER A 236 10.77 13.26 -19.27
N LYS A 237 11.21 12.38 -18.36
CA LYS A 237 11.29 10.92 -18.54
C LYS A 237 9.97 10.22 -18.17
N LEU A 238 9.25 10.72 -17.16
CA LEU A 238 7.97 10.23 -16.65
C LEU A 238 6.77 10.79 -17.45
N LYS A 239 6.87 10.82 -18.79
CA LYS A 239 5.79 11.28 -19.68
C LYS A 239 4.67 10.23 -19.81
N PHE A 240 3.94 9.99 -18.72
CA PHE A 240 2.78 9.08 -18.68
C PHE A 240 1.72 9.38 -19.74
N ASN A 241 1.61 10.64 -20.18
CA ASN A 241 0.67 11.08 -21.21
C ASN A 241 1.23 11.04 -22.65
N SER A 242 2.52 10.77 -22.86
CA SER A 242 3.02 10.48 -24.22
C SER A 242 2.64 9.04 -24.56
N PHE A 243 1.51 8.87 -25.26
CA PHE A 243 1.01 7.57 -25.72
C PHE A 243 1.84 7.05 -26.90
N HIS A 244 3.15 6.89 -26.69
CA HIS A 244 4.02 6.09 -27.51
C HIS A 244 3.60 4.63 -27.33
N SER A 245 2.66 4.19 -28.16
CA SER A 245 2.51 2.76 -28.43
C SER A 245 3.90 2.24 -28.83
N SER A 246 4.46 1.37 -27.99
CA SER A 246 5.75 0.76 -28.25
C SER A 246 5.59 -0.18 -29.43
N ALA A 247 5.87 0.34 -30.64
CA ALA A 247 5.95 -0.46 -31.84
C ALA A 247 6.82 -1.69 -31.54
N ALA A 248 6.24 -2.88 -31.71
CA ALA A 248 6.82 -4.13 -31.21
C ALA A 248 8.30 -4.21 -31.61
N PRO A 249 9.21 -4.48 -30.64
CA PRO A 249 10.61 -4.14 -30.75
C PRO A 249 11.19 -4.69 -32.05
N SER A 250 11.61 -3.78 -32.94
CA SER A 250 11.85 -4.08 -34.35
C SER A 250 12.67 -5.35 -34.52
N THR A 251 12.01 -6.40 -35.02
CA THR A 251 12.59 -7.74 -35.19
C THR A 251 13.69 -7.77 -36.26
N ASN A 252 13.90 -6.64 -36.95
CA ASN A 252 15.00 -6.38 -37.86
C ASN A 252 16.27 -5.85 -37.15
N LYS A 253 16.35 -5.87 -35.81
CA LYS A 253 17.65 -5.84 -35.11
C LYS A 253 18.38 -7.17 -35.30
N THR A 254 18.86 -7.41 -36.51
CA THR A 254 19.94 -8.35 -36.82
C THR A 254 21.29 -7.81 -36.31
N ASN A 255 21.30 -7.33 -35.06
CA ASN A 255 22.50 -6.98 -34.34
C ASN A 255 23.16 -8.30 -33.93
N SER A 256 23.89 -8.89 -34.88
CA SER A 256 24.85 -9.96 -34.64
C SER A 256 26.08 -9.42 -33.89
N SER A 257 25.83 -8.76 -32.75
CA SER A 257 26.82 -8.67 -31.68
C SER A 257 27.23 -10.10 -31.37
N PRO A 258 28.51 -10.48 -31.52
CA PRO A 258 28.93 -11.85 -31.25
C PRO A 258 28.81 -12.11 -29.75
N ILE A 259 27.66 -12.67 -29.35
CA ILE A 259 27.44 -13.16 -27.99
C ILE A 259 28.52 -14.20 -27.76
N LYS A 260 29.47 -13.88 -26.88
CA LYS A 260 30.61 -14.75 -26.59
C LYS A 260 30.12 -16.02 -25.89
N LEU A 261 29.79 -17.03 -26.68
CA LEU A 261 29.27 -18.29 -26.18
C LEU A 261 30.34 -18.99 -25.34
N ASN A 262 30.10 -19.07 -24.03
CA ASN A 262 30.93 -19.86 -23.13
C ASN A 262 30.89 -21.34 -23.53
N LYS A 263 31.95 -22.11 -23.26
CA LYS A 263 32.08 -23.55 -23.55
C LYS A 263 30.79 -24.34 -23.21
N ALA A 264 30.26 -24.15 -22.00
CA ALA A 264 29.03 -24.81 -21.55
C ALA A 264 27.74 -24.35 -22.27
N ALA A 265 27.71 -23.16 -22.87
CA ALA A 265 26.60 -22.69 -23.70
C ALA A 265 26.64 -23.28 -25.12
N ILE A 266 27.84 -23.54 -25.66
CA ILE A 266 28.03 -24.26 -26.94
C ILE A 266 27.51 -25.70 -26.77
N LEU A 267 28.04 -26.43 -25.79
CA LEU A 267 27.66 -27.83 -25.51
C LEU A 267 26.15 -28.02 -25.23
N ARG A 268 25.48 -27.04 -24.59
CA ARG A 268 24.02 -27.08 -24.38
C ARG A 268 23.21 -26.79 -25.65
N ARG A 269 23.77 -26.00 -26.58
CA ARG A 269 23.13 -25.69 -27.87
C ARG A 269 23.33 -26.84 -28.86
N GLU A 270 24.49 -27.49 -28.83
CA GLU A 270 24.80 -28.77 -29.49
C GLU A 270 23.80 -29.86 -29.09
N ALA A 271 23.75 -30.26 -27.82
CA ALA A 271 22.86 -31.33 -27.34
C ALA A 271 21.36 -31.03 -27.53
N LEU A 272 20.97 -29.76 -27.69
CA LEU A 272 19.60 -29.38 -28.07
C LEU A 272 19.35 -29.57 -29.57
N VAL A 273 20.33 -29.27 -30.42
CA VAL A 273 20.28 -29.53 -31.87
C VAL A 273 20.30 -31.03 -32.14
N ASP A 274 21.18 -31.78 -31.48
CA ASP A 274 21.28 -33.24 -31.63
C ASP A 274 19.93 -33.90 -31.30
N ARG A 275 19.34 -33.53 -30.16
CA ARG A 275 18.00 -33.98 -29.77
C ARG A 275 16.90 -33.58 -30.77
N GLN A 276 16.95 -32.38 -31.35
CA GLN A 276 16.00 -31.97 -32.40
C GLN A 276 16.15 -32.81 -33.67
N VAL A 277 17.38 -33.17 -34.03
CA VAL A 277 17.67 -34.05 -35.17
C VAL A 277 17.19 -35.47 -34.87
N GLU A 278 17.41 -36.00 -33.67
CA GLU A 278 16.85 -37.29 -33.22
C GLU A 278 15.31 -37.29 -33.24
N GLU A 279 14.65 -36.26 -32.72
CA GLU A 279 13.19 -36.14 -32.69
C GLU A 279 12.57 -36.09 -34.10
N GLU A 280 13.20 -35.36 -35.04
CA GLU A 280 12.78 -35.34 -36.45
C GLU A 280 13.14 -36.64 -37.21
N LEU A 281 14.27 -37.30 -36.91
CA LEU A 281 14.59 -38.62 -37.46
C LEU A 281 13.57 -39.67 -37.01
N GLN A 282 13.22 -39.71 -35.72
CA GLN A 282 12.17 -40.60 -35.21
C GLN A 282 10.78 -40.27 -35.79
N ARG A 283 10.51 -39.02 -36.17
CA ARG A 283 9.28 -38.63 -36.89
C ARG A 283 9.31 -39.15 -38.32
N LEU A 284 10.43 -39.01 -39.03
CA LEU A 284 10.60 -39.57 -40.38
C LEU A 284 10.51 -41.09 -40.39
N GLU A 285 11.08 -41.78 -39.40
CA GLU A 285 10.92 -43.24 -39.23
C GLU A 285 9.45 -43.65 -39.03
N ARG A 286 8.68 -42.90 -38.23
CA ARG A 286 7.24 -43.15 -38.02
C ARG A 286 6.45 -42.98 -39.32
N LEU A 287 6.73 -41.91 -40.07
CA LEU A 287 6.15 -41.69 -41.40
C LEU A 287 6.52 -42.82 -42.39
N MET A 288 7.76 -43.30 -42.37
CA MET A 288 8.20 -44.45 -43.20
C MET A 288 7.53 -45.77 -42.81
N ARG A 289 7.09 -45.92 -41.55
CA ARG A 289 6.32 -47.08 -41.07
C ARG A 289 4.81 -46.96 -41.37
N GLY A 290 4.35 -45.81 -41.86
CA GLY A 290 2.96 -45.57 -42.26
C GLY A 290 2.09 -44.83 -41.24
N ASP A 291 2.66 -44.28 -40.16
CA ASP A 291 1.90 -43.45 -39.20
C ASP A 291 1.37 -42.18 -39.90
N LEU A 292 0.07 -41.87 -39.75
CA LEU A 292 -0.49 -40.61 -40.25
C LEU A 292 -0.08 -39.42 -39.35
N GLU A 293 0.21 -38.27 -39.96
CA GLU A 293 0.37 -37.03 -39.19
C GLU A 293 -0.94 -36.61 -38.50
N GLN A 294 -0.84 -36.27 -37.21
CA GLN A 294 -1.97 -35.79 -36.41
C GLN A 294 -2.58 -34.47 -36.95
N ASN A 295 -1.85 -33.76 -37.81
CA ASN A 295 -2.27 -32.50 -38.45
C ASN A 295 -3.43 -32.67 -39.47
N VAL A 296 -3.82 -33.90 -39.82
CA VAL A 296 -4.86 -34.19 -40.82
C VAL A 296 -6.27 -33.77 -40.37
N LEU A 297 -6.51 -33.46 -39.09
CA LEU A 297 -7.84 -33.08 -38.59
C LEU A 297 -8.28 -31.63 -38.89
N ASP A 298 -7.36 -30.71 -39.19
CA ASP A 298 -7.66 -29.28 -39.43
C ASP A 298 -8.23 -29.01 -40.86
N GLN A 299 -9.17 -29.85 -41.31
CA GLN A 299 -9.84 -29.77 -42.63
C GLN A 299 -11.08 -28.87 -42.64
N MET A 300 -11.30 -28.03 -41.62
CA MET A 300 -12.29 -26.96 -41.69
C MET A 300 -11.74 -25.78 -42.48
N ASP A 301 -12.41 -25.41 -43.58
CA ASP A 301 -12.00 -24.29 -44.43
C ASP A 301 -11.78 -23.00 -43.61
N PRO A 302 -10.54 -22.48 -43.52
CA PRO A 302 -10.22 -21.35 -42.65
C PRO A 302 -10.84 -20.03 -43.14
N SER A 303 -11.29 -20.00 -44.40
CA SER A 303 -12.12 -18.96 -44.99
C SER A 303 -13.53 -18.95 -44.40
N PHE A 304 -14.20 -20.11 -44.34
CA PHE A 304 -15.57 -20.23 -43.80
C PHE A 304 -15.65 -19.79 -42.33
N LEU A 305 -14.68 -20.21 -41.51
CA LEU A 305 -14.62 -19.82 -40.09
C LEU A 305 -14.40 -18.31 -39.89
N GLN A 306 -13.61 -17.67 -40.76
CA GLN A 306 -13.43 -16.21 -40.73
C GLN A 306 -14.69 -15.46 -41.21
N CYS A 307 -15.36 -15.92 -42.27
CA CYS A 307 -16.66 -15.37 -42.68
C CYS A 307 -17.69 -15.45 -41.55
N GLN A 308 -17.84 -16.60 -40.89
CA GLN A 308 -18.76 -16.76 -39.76
C GLN A 308 -18.42 -15.82 -38.58
N THR A 309 -17.14 -15.56 -38.36
CA THR A 309 -16.67 -14.64 -37.30
C THR A 309 -17.01 -13.19 -37.63
N GLU A 310 -16.83 -12.74 -38.88
CA GLU A 310 -17.26 -11.40 -39.31
C GLU A 310 -18.79 -11.23 -39.30
N ARG A 311 -19.57 -12.26 -39.66
CA ARG A 311 -21.05 -12.20 -39.63
C ARG A 311 -21.54 -11.86 -38.22
N ARG A 312 -21.09 -12.62 -37.21
CA ARG A 312 -21.42 -12.38 -35.79
C ARG A 312 -21.00 -11.00 -35.30
N TYR A 313 -19.85 -10.49 -35.75
CA TYR A 313 -19.40 -9.15 -35.39
C TYR A 313 -20.35 -8.06 -35.94
N LEU A 314 -20.74 -8.16 -37.22
CA LEU A 314 -21.65 -7.21 -37.84
C LEU A 314 -23.06 -7.29 -37.25
N GLU A 315 -23.57 -8.50 -37.00
CA GLU A 315 -24.86 -8.72 -36.32
C GLU A 315 -24.87 -8.06 -34.94
N GLY A 316 -23.84 -8.26 -34.12
CA GLY A 316 -23.70 -7.58 -32.83
C GLY A 316 -23.74 -6.06 -32.95
N ARG A 317 -22.95 -5.49 -33.88
CA ARG A 317 -22.94 -4.05 -34.17
C ARG A 317 -24.30 -3.50 -34.63
N ILE A 318 -25.09 -4.27 -35.38
CA ILE A 318 -26.47 -3.90 -35.77
C ILE A 318 -27.36 -3.83 -34.53
N THR A 319 -27.36 -4.87 -33.70
CA THR A 319 -28.23 -4.91 -32.50
C THR A 319 -27.93 -3.79 -31.50
N GLU A 320 -26.67 -3.36 -31.37
CA GLU A 320 -26.29 -2.21 -30.52
C GLU A 320 -26.93 -0.88 -30.99
N GLU A 321 -26.96 -0.63 -32.30
CA GLU A 321 -27.61 0.56 -32.85
C GLU A 321 -29.15 0.48 -32.73
N GLU A 322 -29.74 -0.71 -32.90
CA GLU A 322 -31.18 -0.93 -32.65
C GLU A 322 -31.58 -0.74 -31.18
N ILE A 323 -30.77 -1.21 -30.24
CA ILE A 323 -30.95 -0.95 -28.80
C ILE A 323 -30.84 0.54 -28.50
N ALA A 324 -29.94 1.27 -29.16
CA ALA A 324 -29.83 2.72 -29.01
C ALA A 324 -31.08 3.47 -29.53
N LEU A 325 -31.61 3.07 -30.69
CA LEU A 325 -32.86 3.59 -31.26
C LEU A 325 -34.06 3.31 -30.34
N ALA A 326 -34.19 2.08 -29.84
CA ALA A 326 -35.24 1.70 -28.91
C ALA A 326 -35.20 2.52 -27.61
N ARG A 327 -34.00 2.78 -27.06
CA ARG A 327 -33.80 3.64 -25.89
C ARG A 327 -34.27 5.09 -26.14
N GLN A 328 -34.01 5.68 -27.31
CA GLN A 328 -34.53 7.02 -27.64
C GLN A 328 -36.06 7.04 -27.72
N ARG A 329 -36.69 6.02 -28.31
CA ARG A 329 -38.17 5.89 -28.36
C ARG A 329 -38.79 5.80 -26.95
N ILE A 330 -38.12 5.12 -26.01
CA ILE A 330 -38.54 5.05 -24.60
C ILE A 330 -38.34 6.40 -23.88
N THR A 331 -37.22 7.10 -24.07
CA THR A 331 -37.01 8.40 -23.40
C THR A 331 -37.98 9.47 -23.90
N GLU A 332 -38.33 9.52 -25.19
CA GLU A 332 -39.40 10.41 -25.68
C GLU A 332 -40.77 10.09 -25.06
N ARG A 333 -41.13 8.81 -24.89
CA ARG A 333 -42.38 8.42 -24.21
C ARG A 333 -42.38 8.85 -22.73
N ASN A 334 -41.26 8.68 -22.04
CA ASN A 334 -41.12 9.06 -20.63
C ASN A 334 -41.11 10.59 -20.43
N LYS A 335 -40.49 11.36 -21.34
CA LYS A 335 -40.56 12.84 -21.36
C LYS A 335 -42.02 13.31 -21.42
N LYS A 336 -42.83 12.76 -22.34
CA LYS A 336 -44.26 13.09 -22.48
C LYS A 336 -45.08 12.73 -21.23
N ALA A 337 -44.88 11.55 -20.67
CA ALA A 337 -45.56 11.13 -19.44
C ALA A 337 -45.21 12.03 -18.23
N ALA A 338 -43.95 12.49 -18.14
CA ALA A 338 -43.52 13.41 -17.09
C ALA A 338 -44.08 14.84 -17.27
N GLN A 339 -44.35 15.29 -18.50
CA GLN A 339 -45.03 16.57 -18.76
C GLN A 339 -46.49 16.53 -18.27
N LEU A 340 -47.25 15.51 -18.68
CA LEU A 340 -48.64 15.32 -18.21
C LEU A 340 -48.73 15.25 -16.67
N LYS A 341 -47.80 14.54 -16.02
CA LYS A 341 -47.76 14.48 -14.55
C LYS A 341 -47.40 15.81 -13.89
N LYS A 342 -46.56 16.65 -14.50
CA LYS A 342 -46.32 18.02 -14.01
C LYS A 342 -47.60 18.87 -14.11
N GLU A 343 -48.31 18.80 -15.23
CA GLU A 343 -49.57 19.52 -15.46
C GLU A 343 -50.65 19.12 -14.43
N GLU A 344 -50.83 17.81 -14.18
CA GLU A 344 -51.70 17.29 -13.11
C GLU A 344 -51.32 17.85 -11.73
N THR A 345 -50.01 17.83 -11.37
CA THR A 345 -49.57 18.36 -10.07
C THR A 345 -49.72 19.87 -9.95
N ALA A 346 -49.57 20.63 -11.03
CA ALA A 346 -49.79 22.08 -11.03
C ALA A 346 -51.26 22.42 -10.74
N GLN A 347 -52.20 21.72 -11.38
CA GLN A 347 -53.64 21.87 -11.12
C GLN A 347 -54.00 21.50 -9.67
N LEU A 348 -53.38 20.47 -9.10
CA LEU A 348 -53.59 20.09 -7.70
C LEU A 348 -53.04 21.15 -6.73
N MET A 349 -51.86 21.71 -7.02
CA MET A 349 -51.25 22.77 -6.21
C MET A 349 -52.05 24.08 -6.26
N GLN A 350 -52.64 24.45 -7.40
CA GLN A 350 -53.56 25.59 -7.51
C GLN A 350 -54.77 25.42 -6.59
N ARG A 351 -55.47 24.28 -6.66
CA ARG A 351 -56.61 23.94 -5.78
C ARG A 351 -56.24 23.92 -4.30
N TYR A 352 -55.00 23.58 -3.95
CA TYR A 352 -54.52 23.66 -2.57
C TYR A 352 -54.26 25.10 -2.13
N ALA A 353 -53.62 25.93 -2.97
CA ALA A 353 -53.38 27.34 -2.69
C ALA A 353 -54.68 28.13 -2.49
N GLU A 354 -55.71 27.86 -3.31
CA GLU A 354 -57.06 28.43 -3.16
C GLU A 354 -57.67 28.11 -1.78
N LYS A 355 -57.60 26.85 -1.34
CA LYS A 355 -58.08 26.43 -0.01
C LYS A 355 -57.29 27.08 1.12
N ARG A 356 -55.95 27.13 1.02
CA ARG A 356 -55.10 27.79 2.03
C ARG A 356 -55.42 29.29 2.16
N LEU A 357 -55.76 29.96 1.06
CA LEU A 357 -56.18 31.37 1.06
C LEU A 357 -57.59 31.57 1.67
N GLN A 358 -58.48 30.57 1.59
CA GLN A 358 -59.76 30.56 2.31
C GLN A 358 -59.56 30.32 3.82
N GLU A 359 -58.73 29.33 4.20
CA GLU A 359 -58.35 29.05 5.59
C GLU A 359 -57.68 30.26 6.26
N GLU A 360 -56.76 30.94 5.56
CA GLU A 360 -56.05 32.11 6.11
C GLU A 360 -56.99 33.29 6.37
N LYS A 361 -58.02 33.50 5.53
CA LYS A 361 -59.06 34.52 5.79
C LYS A 361 -59.82 34.22 7.07
N ALA A 362 -60.36 33.01 7.21
CA ALA A 362 -61.08 32.61 8.43
C ALA A 362 -60.20 32.68 9.70
N LEU A 363 -58.91 32.37 9.58
CA LEU A 363 -57.95 32.52 10.68
C LEU A 363 -57.65 34.00 11.01
N ARG A 364 -57.56 34.90 10.02
CA ARG A 364 -57.39 36.34 10.25
C ARG A 364 -58.59 36.93 11.00
N ASP A 365 -59.81 36.56 10.61
CA ASP A 365 -61.04 37.01 11.26
C ASP A 365 -61.10 36.56 12.73
N LEU A 366 -60.76 35.28 13.00
CA LEU A 366 -60.66 34.74 14.36
C LEU A 366 -59.56 35.41 15.19
N VAL A 367 -58.38 35.66 14.59
CA VAL A 367 -57.27 36.35 15.28
C VAL A 367 -57.64 37.79 15.63
N GLN A 368 -58.44 38.48 14.82
CA GLN A 368 -58.91 39.83 15.14
C GLN A 368 -59.80 39.85 16.39
N GLN A 369 -60.73 38.91 16.52
CA GLN A 369 -61.54 38.73 17.74
C GLN A 369 -60.66 38.44 18.98
N VAL A 370 -59.62 37.60 18.84
CA VAL A 370 -58.67 37.32 19.93
C VAL A 370 -57.83 38.54 20.31
N ILE A 371 -57.43 39.36 19.34
CA ILE A 371 -56.71 40.63 19.58
C ILE A 371 -57.59 41.60 20.39
N GLU A 372 -58.88 41.68 20.10
CA GLU A 372 -59.84 42.50 20.85
C GLU A 372 -59.99 42.01 22.30
N GLY A 373 -60.12 40.69 22.52
CA GLY A 373 -60.07 40.10 23.86
C GLY A 373 -58.74 40.36 24.60
N HIS A 374 -57.61 40.34 23.89
CA HIS A 374 -56.30 40.62 24.47
C HIS A 374 -56.09 42.09 24.86
N LYS A 375 -56.66 43.06 24.15
CA LYS A 375 -56.66 44.48 24.57
C LYS A 375 -57.28 44.62 25.97
N ASN A 376 -58.43 43.96 26.19
CA ASN A 376 -59.14 43.96 27.47
C ASN A 376 -58.38 43.24 28.60
N SER A 377 -57.51 42.27 28.27
CA SER A 377 -56.65 41.59 29.25
C SER A 377 -55.41 42.40 29.65
N LYS A 378 -54.83 43.19 28.74
CA LYS A 378 -53.62 44.00 29.02
C LYS A 378 -53.88 45.08 30.06
N THR A 379 -54.98 45.83 29.91
CA THR A 379 -55.38 46.90 30.83
C THR A 379 -55.67 46.41 32.27
N ALA A 380 -55.93 45.12 32.46
CA ALA A 380 -55.99 44.48 33.78
C ALA A 380 -54.60 44.11 34.33
N LYS A 381 -53.69 43.58 33.48
CA LYS A 381 -52.34 43.16 33.89
C LYS A 381 -51.44 44.33 34.28
N GLU A 382 -51.56 45.47 33.62
CA GLU A 382 -50.79 46.69 33.91
C GLU A 382 -51.06 47.22 35.33
N LYS A 383 -52.29 47.04 35.85
CA LYS A 383 -52.66 47.35 37.24
C LYS A 383 -51.95 46.43 38.23
N LEU A 384 -51.84 45.14 37.91
CA LEU A 384 -51.17 44.14 38.76
C LEU A 384 -49.64 44.30 38.76
N GLN A 385 -49.04 44.71 37.65
CA GLN A 385 -47.58 44.79 37.52
C GLN A 385 -46.98 45.90 38.42
N LYS A 386 -47.69 47.03 38.59
CA LYS A 386 -47.29 48.10 39.51
C LYS A 386 -47.15 47.61 40.96
N LEU A 387 -48.02 46.69 41.40
CA LEU A 387 -48.00 46.11 42.75
C LEU A 387 -46.84 45.13 42.99
N LYS A 388 -46.16 44.65 41.94
CA LYS A 388 -45.01 43.73 42.07
C LYS A 388 -43.66 44.42 41.99
N GLN A 389 -43.62 45.67 41.51
CA GLN A 389 -42.37 46.44 41.35
C GLN A 389 -41.87 47.07 42.66
N SER A 390 -42.70 47.11 43.71
CA SER A 390 -42.26 47.42 45.08
C SER A 390 -41.47 46.25 45.68
N ILE A 391 -42.12 45.08 45.78
CA ILE A 391 -41.65 43.88 46.50
C ILE A 391 -40.26 43.40 46.04
N VAL A 392 -39.94 43.53 44.75
CA VAL A 392 -38.65 43.03 44.22
C VAL A 392 -37.44 43.83 44.74
N LYS A 393 -37.62 45.10 45.14
CA LYS A 393 -36.49 45.95 45.57
C LYS A 393 -35.92 45.52 46.93
N GLU A 394 -36.79 45.18 47.88
CA GLU A 394 -36.42 44.75 49.23
C GLU A 394 -35.56 43.47 49.23
N VAL A 395 -35.73 42.61 48.22
CA VAL A 395 -35.03 41.31 48.13
C VAL A 395 -33.64 41.43 47.51
N SER A 396 -33.39 42.39 46.62
CA SER A 396 -32.09 42.52 45.94
C SER A 396 -30.94 42.90 46.87
N GLU A 397 -31.22 43.72 47.89
CA GLU A 397 -30.21 44.32 48.76
C GLU A 397 -29.51 43.26 49.64
N GLN A 398 -30.26 42.26 50.12
CA GLN A 398 -29.76 41.17 50.98
C GLN A 398 -28.76 40.20 50.31
N SER A 399 -28.54 40.32 49.00
CA SER A 399 -27.78 39.33 48.22
C SER A 399 -26.29 39.67 48.01
N GLN A 400 -25.86 40.90 48.31
CA GLN A 400 -24.54 41.40 47.88
C GLN A 400 -23.41 41.14 48.89
N GLU A 401 -23.69 41.04 50.19
CA GLU A 401 -22.70 40.77 51.24
C GLU A 401 -21.87 39.48 51.01
N LEU A 402 -22.54 38.39 50.61
CA LEU A 402 -21.97 37.03 50.68
C LEU A 402 -20.84 36.75 49.68
N LEU A 403 -20.74 37.50 48.57
CA LEU A 403 -19.78 37.19 47.49
C LEU A 403 -18.32 37.55 47.86
N ARG A 404 -18.12 38.45 48.83
CA ARG A 404 -16.79 39.05 49.10
C ARG A 404 -15.76 38.12 49.75
N GLN A 405 -16.20 37.08 50.46
CA GLN A 405 -15.33 36.31 51.36
C GLN A 405 -14.53 35.19 50.65
N ALA A 406 -14.90 34.80 49.43
CA ALA A 406 -14.42 33.56 48.81
C ALA A 406 -13.17 33.69 47.90
N LEU A 407 -12.51 34.86 47.85
CA LEU A 407 -11.44 35.14 46.88
C LEU A 407 -10.02 35.19 47.46
N GLU A 408 -9.87 35.17 48.79
CA GLU A 408 -8.60 35.53 49.45
C GLU A 408 -7.67 34.31 49.71
N GLU A 409 -8.23 33.11 49.89
CA GLU A 409 -7.49 31.90 50.29
C GLU A 409 -6.61 31.27 49.20
N ALA A 410 -6.86 31.57 47.92
CA ALA A 410 -6.35 30.77 46.80
C ALA A 410 -4.90 31.05 46.36
N GLN A 411 -4.20 32.04 46.97
CA GLN A 411 -2.99 32.62 46.36
C GLN A 411 -1.65 32.03 46.86
N GLU A 412 -1.61 31.31 47.99
CA GLU A 412 -0.35 31.02 48.70
C GLU A 412 0.44 29.78 48.20
N GLU A 413 -0.22 28.77 47.63
CA GLU A 413 0.39 27.44 47.40
C GLU A 413 1.49 27.38 46.33
N LEU A 414 1.53 28.34 45.41
CA LEU A 414 2.25 28.20 44.13
C LEU A 414 3.79 28.27 44.24
N SER A 415 4.32 28.82 45.33
CA SER A 415 5.71 29.27 45.45
C SER A 415 6.77 28.16 45.56
N ARG A 416 6.44 26.99 46.14
CA ARG A 416 7.42 26.06 46.73
C ARG A 416 8.10 25.05 45.77
N LYS A 417 7.91 25.14 44.44
CA LYS A 417 8.16 24.01 43.52
C LYS A 417 9.38 24.13 42.58
N PHE A 418 10.21 25.18 42.67
CA PHE A 418 11.13 25.56 41.59
C PHE A 418 12.63 25.23 41.75
N GLU A 419 13.10 24.79 42.92
CA GLU A 419 14.56 24.84 43.23
C GLU A 419 15.36 23.59 42.82
N ILE A 420 14.75 22.39 42.86
CA ILE A 420 15.43 21.07 42.83
C ILE A 420 16.19 20.75 41.52
N ILE A 421 15.88 21.42 40.41
CA ILE A 421 16.21 20.93 39.05
C ILE A 421 17.68 21.17 38.61
N ARG A 422 18.50 21.89 39.39
CA ARG A 422 19.75 22.51 38.88
C ARG A 422 21.05 21.68 38.96
N GLU A 423 21.09 20.55 39.66
CA GLU A 423 22.38 19.97 40.12
C GLU A 423 23.00 18.88 39.20
N ILE A 424 22.21 18.20 38.36
CA ILE A 424 22.60 16.87 37.83
C ILE A 424 23.61 16.90 36.65
N HIS A 425 23.76 18.02 35.94
CA HIS A 425 24.43 18.06 34.62
C HIS A 425 25.98 18.14 34.60
N ALA A 426 26.69 17.89 35.72
CA ALA A 426 28.07 18.39 35.88
C ALA A 426 29.26 17.43 35.58
N ILE A 427 29.05 16.12 35.33
CA ILE A 427 30.09 15.11 35.68
C ILE A 427 30.77 14.33 34.50
N GLU A 428 30.16 14.14 33.33
CA GLU A 428 30.51 12.99 32.46
C GLU A 428 31.41 13.28 31.21
N SER A 429 32.76 13.24 31.35
CA SER A 429 33.75 13.42 30.24
C SER A 429 35.21 13.04 30.69
N VAL A 430 36.26 12.65 29.91
CA VAL A 430 36.55 12.21 28.51
C VAL A 430 37.74 11.20 28.54
N PRO A 431 37.81 10.12 27.70
CA PRO A 431 38.95 9.17 27.65
C PRO A 431 39.90 9.32 26.42
N HIS A 432 41.08 8.64 26.42
CA HIS A 432 42.09 8.62 25.33
C HIS A 432 43.08 7.39 25.39
N MET A 433 43.73 7.00 24.26
CA MET A 433 44.83 6.00 24.17
C MET A 433 45.75 6.16 22.91
N ARG A 434 46.94 5.49 22.84
CA ARG A 434 47.93 5.47 21.71
C ARG A 434 48.80 4.18 21.65
N VAL A 435 49.48 3.88 20.52
CA VAL A 435 50.38 2.70 20.25
C VAL A 435 51.55 3.05 19.27
N LYS A 436 52.61 2.22 19.12
CA LYS A 436 53.77 2.32 18.17
C LYS A 436 54.33 0.93 17.70
N ASN A 437 55.29 0.91 16.73
CA ASN A 437 55.75 -0.26 15.93
C ASN A 437 57.29 -0.53 15.98
N PHE A 438 57.78 -1.58 15.26
CA PHE A 438 59.16 -2.16 15.24
C PHE A 438 59.72 -2.41 13.79
N ASP A 439 60.97 -2.87 13.63
CA ASP A 439 61.73 -2.99 12.34
C ASP A 439 62.29 -4.43 12.03
N ASN A 440 62.99 -4.64 10.90
CA ASN A 440 63.16 -5.96 10.25
C ASN A 440 64.60 -6.36 9.81
N THR A 441 65.64 -5.62 10.17
CA THR A 441 67.03 -5.95 9.77
C THR A 441 67.80 -6.84 10.76
N GLU A 442 67.25 -7.07 11.95
CA GLU A 442 67.84 -7.91 12.99
C GLU A 442 67.38 -9.37 12.84
N THR A 443 68.28 -10.33 13.06
CA THR A 443 67.90 -11.71 13.37
C THR A 443 67.39 -11.74 14.81
N ALA A 444 66.37 -12.55 15.11
CA ALA A 444 65.63 -12.47 16.37
C ALA A 444 66.47 -12.73 17.64
N GLY A 445 67.60 -13.44 17.53
CA GLY A 445 68.56 -13.60 18.62
C GLY A 445 68.02 -14.55 19.68
N HIS A 446 67.59 -15.74 19.26
CA HIS A 446 67.02 -16.76 20.15
C HIS A 446 67.92 -18.01 20.26
N ASP A 447 69.12 -17.97 19.66
CA ASP A 447 70.14 -19.02 19.61
C ASP A 447 69.64 -20.38 19.08
N LEU A 448 68.61 -20.39 18.23
CA LEU A 448 68.20 -21.60 17.51
C LEU A 448 69.13 -21.89 16.33
N LEU A 449 69.54 -23.15 16.19
CA LEU A 449 70.38 -23.69 15.10
C LEU A 449 69.80 -23.54 13.67
N GLY A 450 68.61 -22.95 13.52
CA GLY A 450 67.96 -22.63 12.24
C GLY A 450 67.81 -21.13 11.95
N GLU A 451 68.32 -20.25 12.81
CA GLU A 451 68.27 -18.81 12.57
C GLU A 451 69.17 -18.41 11.40
N MET A 452 68.57 -17.71 10.44
CA MET A 452 69.21 -17.05 9.30
C MET A 452 68.70 -15.62 9.26
N SER A 453 69.52 -14.68 8.79
CA SER A 453 69.04 -13.32 8.58
C SER A 453 67.90 -13.27 7.56
N LEU A 454 67.09 -12.21 7.64
CA LEU A 454 66.06 -11.88 6.65
C LEU A 454 66.64 -11.57 5.25
N VAL A 455 67.97 -11.60 5.08
CA VAL A 455 68.67 -11.50 3.78
C VAL A 455 69.02 -12.89 3.25
N GLU A 456 69.72 -13.73 4.01
CA GLU A 456 70.14 -15.09 3.57
C GLU A 456 68.95 -15.99 3.22
N LEU A 457 67.85 -15.85 3.96
CA LEU A 457 66.59 -16.54 3.66
C LEU A 457 66.08 -16.20 2.24
N LYS A 458 66.29 -14.97 1.75
CA LYS A 458 65.86 -14.56 0.40
C LYS A 458 66.65 -15.28 -0.69
N GLU A 459 67.95 -15.51 -0.50
CA GLU A 459 68.82 -16.15 -1.50
C GLU A 459 68.47 -17.63 -1.67
N ARG A 460 68.32 -18.38 -0.56
CA ARG A 460 67.86 -19.78 -0.62
C ARG A 460 66.47 -19.89 -1.24
N LEU A 461 65.59 -18.92 -0.98
CA LEU A 461 64.28 -18.85 -1.64
C LEU A 461 64.37 -18.50 -3.14
N ASN A 462 65.39 -17.78 -3.61
CA ASN A 462 65.55 -17.48 -5.04
C ASN A 462 65.80 -18.76 -5.86
N LEU A 463 66.75 -19.61 -5.44
CA LEU A 463 67.05 -20.87 -6.13
C LEU A 463 65.84 -21.82 -6.16
N LEU A 464 65.07 -21.87 -5.08
CA LEU A 464 63.82 -22.64 -5.02
C LEU A 464 62.75 -22.07 -5.98
N ARG A 465 62.64 -20.74 -6.12
CA ARG A 465 61.74 -20.11 -7.10
C ARG A 465 62.16 -20.44 -8.54
N GLU A 466 63.44 -20.49 -8.86
CA GLU A 466 63.92 -20.84 -10.22
C GLU A 466 63.63 -22.30 -10.60
N ALA A 467 63.72 -23.24 -9.65
CA ALA A 467 63.28 -24.61 -9.87
C ALA A 467 61.75 -24.68 -10.05
N GLN A 468 61.00 -24.03 -9.17
CA GLN A 468 59.54 -23.96 -9.23
C GLN A 468 59.03 -23.29 -10.53
N GLN A 469 59.74 -22.29 -11.04
CA GLN A 469 59.39 -21.58 -12.26
C GLN A 469 59.52 -22.47 -13.50
N ARG A 470 60.56 -23.33 -13.59
CA ARG A 470 60.70 -24.28 -14.70
C ARG A 470 59.55 -25.28 -14.76
N GLU A 471 59.17 -25.86 -13.62
CA GLU A 471 57.97 -26.70 -13.54
C GLU A 471 56.70 -25.95 -13.95
N GLN A 472 56.55 -24.68 -13.52
CA GLN A 472 55.41 -23.85 -13.92
C GLN A 472 55.38 -23.62 -15.43
N ASP A 473 56.53 -23.41 -16.07
CA ASP A 473 56.60 -23.16 -17.52
C ASP A 473 56.33 -24.43 -18.35
N GLU A 474 56.73 -25.61 -17.89
CA GLU A 474 56.30 -26.89 -18.51
C GLU A 474 54.79 -27.11 -18.34
N LYS A 475 54.26 -26.90 -17.14
CA LYS A 475 52.80 -26.98 -16.86
C LYS A 475 52.01 -25.94 -17.65
N ARG A 476 52.57 -24.74 -17.91
CA ARG A 476 51.97 -23.72 -18.79
C ARG A 476 51.93 -24.16 -20.25
N ARG A 477 52.93 -24.91 -20.75
CA ARG A 477 52.97 -25.41 -22.14
C ARG A 477 51.89 -26.47 -22.39
N SER A 478 51.78 -27.50 -21.55
CA SER A 478 50.75 -28.54 -21.71
C SER A 478 49.34 -27.95 -21.64
N ILE A 479 49.08 -27.10 -20.65
CA ILE A 479 47.82 -26.36 -20.50
C ILE A 479 47.50 -25.48 -21.74
N LEU A 480 48.51 -24.97 -22.46
CA LEU A 480 48.33 -24.17 -23.66
C LEU A 480 47.96 -25.04 -24.88
N GLU A 481 48.60 -26.20 -25.03
CA GLU A 481 48.25 -27.17 -26.09
C GLU A 481 46.84 -27.75 -25.91
N GLU A 482 46.47 -28.11 -24.67
CA GLU A 482 45.11 -28.55 -24.34
C GLU A 482 44.08 -27.48 -24.69
N LYS A 483 44.32 -26.22 -24.30
CA LYS A 483 43.46 -25.08 -24.65
C LYS A 483 43.34 -24.84 -26.16
N GLN A 484 44.37 -25.15 -26.95
CA GLN A 484 44.28 -25.08 -28.42
C GLN A 484 43.38 -26.19 -28.98
N LYS A 485 43.57 -27.44 -28.53
CA LYS A 485 42.74 -28.60 -28.94
C LYS A 485 41.27 -28.41 -28.55
N GLU A 486 41.00 -27.96 -27.33
CA GLU A 486 39.63 -27.64 -26.89
C GLU A 486 39.00 -26.50 -27.71
N LYS A 487 39.78 -25.49 -28.08
CA LYS A 487 39.30 -24.38 -28.90
C LYS A 487 38.89 -24.85 -30.30
N GLN A 488 39.68 -25.72 -30.94
CA GLN A 488 39.38 -26.28 -32.26
C GLN A 488 38.04 -27.06 -32.24
N GLN A 489 37.88 -27.99 -31.29
CA GLN A 489 36.64 -28.74 -31.10
C GLN A 489 35.42 -27.83 -30.88
N LEU A 490 35.58 -26.71 -30.15
CA LEU A 490 34.49 -25.76 -29.93
C LEU A 490 34.17 -24.88 -31.16
N GLN A 491 35.08 -24.76 -32.13
CA GLN A 491 34.80 -24.11 -33.40
C GLN A 491 33.99 -25.03 -34.33
N GLU A 492 34.41 -26.30 -34.47
CA GLU A 492 33.67 -27.34 -35.23
C GLU A 492 32.21 -27.48 -34.73
N ARG A 493 32.02 -27.49 -33.41
CA ARG A 493 30.72 -27.51 -32.74
C ARG A 493 29.86 -26.27 -33.00
N LEU A 494 30.47 -25.09 -33.16
CA LEU A 494 29.72 -23.88 -33.55
C LEU A 494 29.28 -23.94 -35.01
N GLU A 495 30.11 -24.49 -35.89
CA GLU A 495 29.81 -24.58 -37.32
C GLU A 495 28.64 -25.53 -37.62
N THR A 496 28.56 -26.68 -36.95
CA THR A 496 27.41 -27.60 -37.04
C THR A 496 26.12 -26.97 -36.52
N ILE A 497 26.17 -26.35 -35.34
CA ILE A 497 25.06 -25.61 -34.74
C ILE A 497 24.54 -24.50 -35.67
N ASP A 498 25.42 -23.72 -36.30
CA ASP A 498 25.03 -22.60 -37.16
C ASP A 498 24.68 -23.07 -38.61
N LEU A 499 25.08 -24.27 -39.02
CA LEU A 499 24.49 -24.94 -40.19
C LEU A 499 23.01 -25.30 -39.93
N HIS A 500 22.69 -25.95 -38.80
CA HIS A 500 21.30 -26.25 -38.41
C HIS A 500 20.45 -24.99 -38.26
N GLY A 501 20.99 -23.94 -37.60
CA GLY A 501 20.33 -22.65 -37.49
C GLY A 501 19.98 -22.01 -38.84
N ARG A 502 20.88 -22.13 -39.84
CA ARG A 502 20.62 -21.67 -41.22
C ARG A 502 19.56 -22.52 -41.94
N ALA A 503 19.51 -23.83 -41.70
CA ALA A 503 18.47 -24.71 -42.26
C ALA A 503 17.08 -24.37 -41.69
N LEU A 504 16.95 -24.25 -40.36
CA LEU A 504 15.71 -23.85 -39.69
C LEU A 504 15.23 -22.47 -40.14
N ALA A 505 16.13 -21.49 -40.29
CA ALA A 505 15.78 -20.16 -40.76
C ALA A 505 15.18 -20.16 -42.18
N ARG A 506 15.72 -20.98 -43.10
CA ARG A 506 15.19 -21.17 -44.45
C ARG A 506 13.79 -21.80 -44.43
N ALA A 507 13.61 -22.88 -43.66
CA ALA A 507 12.30 -23.53 -43.52
C ALA A 507 11.24 -22.59 -42.89
N ALA A 508 11.63 -21.76 -41.93
CA ALA A 508 10.75 -20.76 -41.31
C ALA A 508 10.37 -19.62 -42.28
N ALA A 509 11.26 -19.24 -43.21
CA ALA A 509 10.94 -18.25 -44.25
C ALA A 509 9.87 -18.77 -45.22
N ILE A 510 10.03 -19.99 -45.74
CA ILE A 510 9.07 -20.64 -46.65
C ILE A 510 7.69 -20.74 -45.98
N ARG A 511 7.61 -21.28 -44.76
CA ARG A 511 6.37 -21.36 -43.97
C ARG A 511 5.71 -19.99 -43.71
N LYS A 512 6.49 -18.90 -43.67
CA LYS A 512 5.98 -17.52 -43.49
C LYS A 512 5.35 -16.98 -44.78
N GLU A 513 5.88 -17.36 -45.94
CA GLU A 513 5.36 -16.96 -47.26
C GLU A 513 4.09 -17.74 -47.61
N GLU A 514 4.05 -19.05 -47.36
CA GLU A 514 2.84 -19.87 -47.42
C GLU A 514 1.70 -19.29 -46.55
N ARG A 515 2.01 -18.88 -45.30
CA ARG A 515 1.04 -18.28 -44.38
C ARG A 515 0.52 -16.92 -44.87
N LYS A 516 1.35 -16.09 -45.52
CA LYS A 516 0.90 -14.85 -46.17
C LYS A 516 -0.07 -15.16 -47.31
N ALA A 517 0.30 -16.05 -48.23
CA ALA A 517 -0.53 -16.41 -49.37
C ALA A 517 -1.89 -16.98 -48.94
N LYS A 518 -1.90 -17.88 -47.93
CA LYS A 518 -3.14 -18.40 -47.33
C LYS A 518 -3.98 -17.28 -46.70
N LEU A 519 -3.39 -16.35 -45.95
CA LEU A 519 -4.12 -15.21 -45.37
C LEU A 519 -4.70 -14.27 -46.44
N GLU A 520 -3.99 -14.05 -47.55
CA GLU A 520 -4.47 -13.22 -48.67
C GLU A 520 -5.60 -13.90 -49.46
N SER A 521 -5.56 -15.21 -49.63
CA SER A 521 -6.67 -15.97 -50.23
C SER A 521 -7.94 -15.92 -49.37
N ILE A 522 -7.80 -16.05 -48.04
CA ILE A 522 -8.93 -15.93 -47.11
C ILE A 522 -9.51 -14.52 -47.12
N LYS A 523 -8.68 -13.47 -47.09
CA LYS A 523 -9.16 -12.08 -47.17
C LYS A 523 -9.96 -11.79 -48.44
N LYS A 524 -9.58 -12.40 -49.58
CA LYS A 524 -10.34 -12.29 -50.84
C LYS A 524 -11.71 -12.97 -50.73
N ALA A 525 -11.76 -14.19 -50.18
CA ALA A 525 -13.03 -14.91 -49.95
C ALA A 525 -13.97 -14.15 -48.99
N VAL A 526 -13.46 -13.64 -47.87
CA VAL A 526 -14.25 -12.85 -46.90
C VAL A 526 -14.76 -11.54 -47.51
N ALA A 527 -13.98 -10.90 -48.40
CA ALA A 527 -14.42 -9.70 -49.11
C ALA A 527 -15.49 -9.96 -50.19
N GLN A 528 -15.69 -11.22 -50.59
CA GLN A 528 -16.63 -11.65 -51.64
C GLN A 528 -17.93 -12.28 -51.07
N ASP A 529 -18.03 -12.51 -49.75
CA ASP A 529 -19.25 -13.03 -49.11
C ASP A 529 -20.38 -12.00 -49.15
N GLU A 530 -21.37 -12.25 -50.01
CA GLU A 530 -22.54 -11.40 -50.24
C GLU A 530 -23.29 -11.05 -48.94
N THR A 531 -23.35 -11.98 -47.99
CA THR A 531 -24.05 -11.78 -46.72
C THR A 531 -23.34 -10.77 -45.81
N LEU A 532 -22.00 -10.71 -45.85
CA LEU A 532 -21.23 -9.68 -45.15
C LEU A 532 -21.47 -8.30 -45.76
N LEU A 533 -21.64 -8.23 -47.08
CA LEU A 533 -21.98 -6.99 -47.78
C LEU A 533 -23.40 -6.51 -47.41
N GLU A 534 -24.38 -7.41 -47.28
CA GLU A 534 -25.70 -7.06 -46.76
C GLU A 534 -25.66 -6.55 -45.31
N LEU A 535 -24.97 -7.26 -44.41
CA LEU A 535 -24.87 -6.88 -43.01
C LEU A 535 -24.16 -5.52 -42.86
N ARG A 536 -23.12 -5.24 -43.67
CA ARG A 536 -22.47 -3.93 -43.74
C ARG A 536 -23.41 -2.81 -44.21
N LYS A 537 -24.33 -3.07 -45.16
CA LYS A 537 -25.37 -2.11 -45.57
C LYS A 537 -26.38 -1.84 -44.46
N LYS A 538 -26.98 -2.90 -43.89
CA LYS A 538 -27.97 -2.84 -42.79
C LYS A 538 -27.42 -2.07 -41.59
N LEU A 539 -26.13 -2.28 -41.26
CA LEU A 539 -25.41 -1.58 -40.20
C LEU A 539 -25.31 -0.05 -40.45
N GLU A 540 -25.10 0.38 -41.69
CA GLU A 540 -24.99 1.80 -42.03
C GLU A 540 -26.36 2.50 -42.04
N GLU A 541 -27.42 1.82 -42.49
CA GLU A 541 -28.80 2.30 -42.42
C GLU A 541 -29.21 2.63 -40.97
N LYS A 542 -28.91 1.74 -40.01
CA LYS A 542 -29.25 1.93 -38.58
C LYS A 542 -28.48 3.11 -37.96
N LYS A 543 -27.20 3.29 -38.31
CA LYS A 543 -26.44 4.50 -37.91
C LYS A 543 -27.11 5.77 -38.44
N GLN A 544 -27.54 5.78 -39.70
CA GLN A 544 -28.20 6.94 -40.32
C GLN A 544 -29.55 7.25 -39.65
N GLU A 545 -30.37 6.25 -39.32
CA GLU A 545 -31.60 6.44 -38.54
C GLU A 545 -31.30 7.16 -37.20
N ARG A 546 -30.28 6.67 -36.46
CA ARG A 546 -29.88 7.25 -35.17
C ARG A 546 -29.29 8.65 -35.29
N GLN A 547 -28.53 8.94 -36.35
CA GLN A 547 -28.04 10.29 -36.63
C GLN A 547 -29.20 11.27 -36.88
N ARG A 548 -30.19 10.88 -37.69
CA ARG A 548 -31.42 11.68 -37.92
C ARG A 548 -32.18 11.94 -36.62
N LEU A 549 -32.35 10.92 -35.76
CA LEU A 549 -32.99 11.12 -34.45
C LEU A 549 -32.21 12.11 -33.57
N LYS A 550 -30.88 11.98 -33.45
CA LYS A 550 -30.03 12.92 -32.70
C LYS A 550 -30.14 14.36 -33.22
N GLN A 551 -30.14 14.55 -34.54
CA GLN A 551 -30.35 15.87 -35.17
C GLN A 551 -31.74 16.44 -34.82
N SER A 552 -32.78 15.59 -34.78
CA SER A 552 -34.12 16.02 -34.37
C SER A 552 -34.22 16.39 -32.88
N GLU A 553 -33.42 15.77 -32.00
CA GLU A 553 -33.34 16.17 -30.59
C GLU A 553 -32.56 17.48 -30.42
N SER A 554 -31.49 17.71 -31.19
CA SER A 554 -30.69 18.94 -31.09
C SER A 554 -31.43 20.19 -31.59
N SER A 555 -32.25 20.07 -32.65
CA SER A 555 -33.06 21.19 -33.15
C SER A 555 -34.22 21.55 -32.21
N LYS A 556 -34.91 20.55 -31.63
CA LYS A 556 -35.90 20.75 -30.54
C LYS A 556 -35.26 21.48 -29.34
N ALA A 557 -33.99 21.23 -29.04
CA ALA A 557 -33.29 21.83 -27.91
C ALA A 557 -32.78 23.27 -28.17
N THR A 558 -32.59 23.69 -29.42
CA THR A 558 -32.23 25.08 -29.76
C THR A 558 -33.44 26.00 -29.83
N THR A 559 -34.58 25.57 -30.36
CA THR A 559 -35.81 26.38 -30.42
C THR A 559 -36.33 26.73 -29.02
N SER A 560 -36.36 25.75 -28.11
CA SER A 560 -36.78 25.94 -26.70
C SER A 560 -36.04 27.11 -26.01
N LYS A 561 -34.71 27.19 -26.21
CA LYS A 561 -33.86 28.21 -25.60
C LYS A 561 -34.10 29.62 -26.16
N GLN A 562 -34.46 29.72 -27.45
CA GLN A 562 -34.77 31.01 -28.07
C GLN A 562 -36.11 31.57 -27.59
N THR A 563 -37.12 30.72 -27.40
CA THR A 563 -38.40 31.12 -26.80
C THR A 563 -38.26 31.56 -25.34
N GLU A 564 -37.50 30.82 -24.52
CA GLU A 564 -37.28 31.19 -23.11
C GLU A 564 -36.55 32.54 -22.97
N ALA A 565 -35.52 32.79 -23.79
CA ALA A 565 -34.74 34.02 -23.74
C ALA A 565 -35.58 35.28 -24.07
N HIS A 566 -36.45 35.21 -25.09
CA HIS A 566 -37.27 36.36 -25.49
C HIS A 566 -38.39 36.69 -24.50
N THR A 567 -39.04 35.69 -23.89
CA THR A 567 -40.19 35.93 -23.00
C THR A 567 -39.79 36.52 -21.65
N VAL A 568 -38.61 36.15 -21.12
CA VAL A 568 -38.15 36.57 -19.78
C VAL A 568 -37.57 37.99 -19.75
N CYS A 569 -36.95 38.46 -20.85
CA CYS A 569 -36.20 39.72 -20.83
C CYS A 569 -37.08 40.98 -20.75
N ASN A 570 -38.25 40.98 -21.42
CA ASN A 570 -39.08 42.19 -21.58
C ASN A 570 -40.11 42.37 -20.46
N THR A 571 -40.77 41.30 -20.02
CA THR A 571 -41.84 41.35 -19.01
C THR A 571 -41.31 41.72 -17.62
N THR A 572 -40.25 41.03 -17.18
CA THR A 572 -39.65 41.22 -15.85
C THR A 572 -39.08 42.63 -15.65
N ARG A 573 -38.47 43.21 -16.69
CA ARG A 573 -37.87 44.56 -16.65
C ARG A 573 -38.91 45.66 -16.49
N HIS A 574 -40.06 45.56 -17.18
CA HIS A 574 -41.11 46.57 -17.08
C HIS A 574 -41.74 46.60 -15.67
N HIS A 575 -42.06 45.42 -15.12
CA HIS A 575 -42.76 45.32 -13.85
C HIS A 575 -41.90 45.81 -12.67
N GLN A 576 -40.59 45.49 -12.66
CA GLN A 576 -39.66 46.01 -11.64
C GLN A 576 -39.44 47.52 -11.72
N ARG A 577 -39.66 48.16 -12.89
CA ARG A 577 -39.52 49.62 -13.03
C ARG A 577 -40.72 50.34 -12.40
N SER A 578 -41.93 49.94 -12.77
CA SER A 578 -43.18 50.49 -12.23
C SER A 578 -43.36 50.31 -10.72
N LEU A 579 -42.77 49.26 -10.14
CA LEU A 579 -42.79 49.05 -8.68
C LEU A 579 -41.79 49.95 -7.95
N LYS A 580 -40.67 50.32 -8.59
CA LYS A 580 -39.71 51.28 -8.02
C LYS A 580 -40.21 52.70 -8.09
N GLU A 581 -40.80 53.11 -9.22
CA GLU A 581 -41.34 54.47 -9.41
C GLU A 581 -42.37 54.81 -8.32
N LYS A 582 -43.37 53.94 -8.08
CA LYS A 582 -44.34 54.12 -6.98
C LYS A 582 -43.71 54.18 -5.58
N SER A 583 -42.66 53.40 -5.34
CA SER A 583 -41.94 53.43 -4.06
C SER A 583 -41.17 54.74 -3.83
N TRP A 584 -40.81 55.48 -4.89
CA TRP A 584 -40.23 56.81 -4.77
C TRP A 584 -41.32 57.88 -4.56
N GLU A 585 -42.45 57.80 -5.27
CA GLU A 585 -43.60 58.70 -5.06
C GLU A 585 -44.13 58.63 -3.61
N GLU A 586 -44.25 57.43 -3.02
CA GLU A 586 -44.64 57.25 -1.62
C GLU A 586 -43.61 57.85 -0.64
N LEU A 587 -42.32 57.74 -0.95
CA LEU A 587 -41.23 58.34 -0.17
C LEU A 587 -41.27 59.87 -0.22
N GLU A 588 -41.37 60.47 -1.40
CA GLU A 588 -41.46 61.94 -1.57
C GLU A 588 -42.70 62.51 -0.88
N GLN A 589 -43.86 61.85 -1.01
CA GLN A 589 -45.06 62.24 -0.28
C GLN A 589 -44.92 62.09 1.25
N SER A 590 -44.13 61.14 1.73
CA SER A 590 -43.83 61.01 3.17
C SER A 590 -42.92 62.13 3.67
N LEU A 591 -41.96 62.55 2.84
CA LEU A 591 -40.97 63.58 3.14
C LEU A 591 -41.62 64.97 3.11
N ALA A 592 -42.49 65.25 2.13
CA ALA A 592 -43.33 66.44 2.10
C ALA A 592 -44.24 66.56 3.34
N ARG A 593 -44.87 65.44 3.76
CA ARG A 593 -45.66 65.35 5.00
C ARG A 593 -44.82 65.54 6.28
N TYR A 594 -43.51 65.32 6.21
CA TYR A 594 -42.58 65.57 7.31
C TYR A 594 -42.17 67.05 7.39
N ILE A 595 -41.90 67.68 6.24
CA ILE A 595 -41.58 69.12 6.13
C ILE A 595 -42.79 69.96 6.59
N GLN A 596 -44.01 69.61 6.18
CA GLN A 596 -45.26 70.23 6.66
C GLN A 596 -45.57 70.03 8.15
N LYS A 597 -44.72 69.28 8.89
CA LYS A 597 -44.78 69.13 10.36
C LYS A 597 -43.60 69.78 11.08
N ALA A 598 -42.66 70.37 10.34
CA ALA A 598 -41.47 71.05 10.85
C ALA A 598 -41.50 72.57 10.55
N SER A 599 -42.66 73.08 10.15
CA SER A 599 -43.03 74.50 9.98
C SER A 599 -44.34 74.75 10.72
#